data_AF-A0A256ZKU4-F1
#
_entry.id   AF-A0A256ZKU4-F1
#
_cell.length_a   1.000
_cell.length_b   1.000
_cell.length_c   1.000
_cell.angle_alpha   90.00
_cell.angle_beta   90.00
_cell.angle_gamma   90.00
#
_symmetry.space_group_name_H-M   'P 1'
#
loop_
_entity.id
_entity.type
_entity.pdbx_description
1 polymer ?
#
loop_
_entity_poly.entity_id
_entity_poly.type
_entity_poly.pdbx_seq_one_letter_code
_entity_poly.pdbx_strand_id
1 'polypeptide(L)'
;MGFTSVVVEGILLISAVVAASVFAAAFLTKMGEVKDAFVYSMKASVARVKTKITVVYATYNDSGGFFVVYAKNVGQYEVSPISKIDVYFGSLGKAVLYSYDFDGIFSPGEWTYIEFTGKKADIWEIGETIEIKVYNS
;
A
#
# COMPACT_ATOMS: atom_id res chain seq x y z
N MET A 1 44.36 -24.71 48.75
CA MET A 1 43.95 -23.65 47.80
C MET A 1 43.02 -24.15 46.67
N GLY A 2 42.61 -25.43 46.62
CA GLY A 2 41.77 -25.95 45.51
C GLY A 2 40.25 -25.86 45.68
N PHE A 3 39.73 -25.95 46.91
CA PHE A 3 38.26 -26.00 47.14
C PHE A 3 37.53 -24.70 46.78
N THR A 4 38.14 -23.55 47.02
CA THR A 4 37.57 -22.24 46.65
C THR A 4 37.56 -22.01 45.15
N SER A 5 38.50 -22.58 44.38
CA SER A 5 38.54 -22.46 42.90
C SER A 5 37.36 -23.17 42.25
N VAL A 6 37.08 -24.40 42.68
CA VAL A 6 36.00 -25.23 42.10
C VAL A 6 34.62 -24.60 42.31
N VAL A 7 34.38 -24.00 43.48
CA VAL A 7 33.11 -23.31 43.77
C VAL A 7 32.96 -22.05 42.92
N VAL A 8 34.03 -21.27 42.74
CA VAL A 8 34.02 -20.07 41.89
C VAL A 8 33.81 -20.45 40.42
N GLU A 9 34.51 -21.48 39.93
CA GLU A 9 34.35 -22.02 38.57
C GLU A 9 32.90 -22.50 38.33
N GLY A 10 32.28 -23.18 39.29
CA GLY A 10 30.88 -23.59 39.21
C GLY A 10 29.91 -22.42 39.11
N ILE A 11 30.10 -21.37 39.91
CA ILE A 11 29.25 -20.16 39.88
C ILE A 11 29.40 -19.44 38.53
N LEU A 12 30.63 -19.31 38.02
CA LEU A 12 30.90 -18.69 36.72
C LEU A 12 30.26 -19.48 35.57
N LEU A 13 30.31 -20.81 35.62
CA LEU A 13 29.70 -21.67 34.61
C LEU A 13 28.17 -21.51 34.60
N ILE A 14 27.52 -21.51 35.77
CA ILE A 14 26.07 -21.28 35.86
C ILE A 14 25.72 -19.90 35.30
N SER A 15 26.49 -18.87 35.66
CA SER A 15 26.27 -17.50 35.20
C SER A 15 26.40 -17.38 33.68
N ALA A 16 27.40 -18.04 33.09
CA ALA A 16 27.61 -18.08 31.65
C ALA A 16 26.45 -18.77 30.90
N VAL A 17 25.95 -19.89 31.43
CA VAL A 17 24.82 -20.62 30.83
C VAL A 17 23.53 -19.80 30.90
N VAL A 18 23.27 -19.14 32.03
CA VAL A 18 22.10 -18.25 32.18
C VAL A 18 22.20 -17.08 31.22
N ALA A 19 23.35 -16.41 31.14
CA ALA A 19 23.57 -15.29 30.22
C ALA A 19 23.40 -15.71 28.75
N ALA A 20 23.97 -16.86 28.36
CA ALA A 20 23.81 -17.41 27.02
C ALA A 20 22.35 -17.75 26.69
N SER A 21 21.60 -18.28 27.67
CA SER A 21 20.19 -18.63 27.50
C SER A 21 19.32 -17.39 27.29
N VAL A 22 19.53 -16.34 28.09
CA VAL A 22 18.82 -15.06 27.94
C VAL A 22 19.16 -14.40 26.61
N PHE A 23 20.45 -14.40 26.23
CA PHE A 23 20.88 -13.87 24.94
C PHE A 23 20.24 -14.62 23.77
N ALA A 24 20.24 -15.96 23.80
CA ALA A 24 19.63 -16.77 22.75
C ALA A 24 18.12 -16.49 22.62
N ALA A 25 17.39 -16.39 23.74
CA ALA A 25 15.97 -16.05 23.73
C ALA A 25 15.70 -14.66 23.15
N ALA A 26 16.50 -13.66 23.54
CA ALA A 26 16.40 -12.30 23.01
C ALA A 26 16.72 -12.26 21.50
N PHE A 27 17.79 -12.97 21.09
CA PHE A 27 18.21 -13.04 19.69
C PHE A 27 17.15 -13.68 18.80
N LEU A 28 16.57 -14.82 19.21
CA LEU A 28 15.52 -15.49 18.46
C LEU A 28 14.27 -14.62 18.32
N THR A 29 13.89 -13.91 19.38
CA THR A 29 12.75 -12.97 19.35
C THR A 29 12.99 -11.86 18.34
N LYS A 30 14.17 -11.23 18.37
CA LYS A 30 14.53 -10.16 17.43
C LYS A 30 14.68 -10.64 15.99
N MET A 31 15.19 -11.86 15.80
CA MET A 31 15.26 -12.47 14.47
C MET A 31 13.86 -12.70 13.88
N GLY A 32 12.88 -13.10 14.71
CA GLY A 32 11.48 -13.20 14.31
C GLY A 32 10.91 -11.87 13.81
N GLU A 33 11.09 -10.80 14.58
CA GLU A 33 10.66 -9.45 14.21
C GLU A 33 11.27 -8.99 12.87
N VAL A 34 12.57 -9.23 12.67
CA VAL A 34 13.27 -8.88 11.42
C VAL A 34 12.73 -9.68 10.24
N LYS A 35 12.50 -10.99 10.42
CA LYS A 35 11.93 -11.84 9.37
C LYS A 35 10.55 -11.35 8.95
N ASP A 36 9.70 -11.00 9.91
CA ASP A 36 8.34 -10.54 9.62
C ASP A 36 8.36 -9.18 8.90
N ALA A 37 9.20 -8.25 9.35
CA ALA A 37 9.40 -6.97 8.67
C ALA A 37 9.90 -7.16 7.24
N PHE A 38 10.84 -8.09 7.01
CA PHE A 38 11.36 -8.40 5.70
C PHE A 38 10.27 -8.99 4.78
N VAL A 39 9.53 -9.98 5.27
CA VAL A 39 8.41 -10.61 4.51
C VAL A 39 7.35 -9.57 4.17
N TYR A 40 7.00 -8.68 5.10
CA TYR A 40 6.05 -7.60 4.85
C TYR A 40 6.56 -6.64 3.76
N SER A 41 7.80 -6.18 3.87
CA SER A 41 8.43 -5.29 2.87
C SER A 41 8.47 -5.92 1.48
N MET A 42 8.81 -7.22 1.39
CA MET A 42 8.78 -7.96 0.13
C MET A 42 7.37 -8.02 -0.45
N LYS A 43 6.36 -8.35 0.37
CA LYS A 43 4.96 -8.41 -0.08
C LYS A 43 4.48 -7.04 -0.58
N ALA A 44 4.80 -5.96 0.12
CA ALA A 44 4.46 -4.60 -0.30
C ALA A 44 5.13 -4.22 -1.63
N SER A 45 6.39 -4.62 -1.82
CA SER A 45 7.12 -4.39 -3.07
C SER A 45 6.51 -5.17 -4.24
N VAL A 46 6.18 -6.45 -4.02
CA VAL A 46 5.51 -7.30 -5.02
C VAL A 46 4.15 -6.72 -5.38
N ALA A 47 3.38 -6.27 -4.39
CA ALA A 47 2.09 -5.62 -4.63
C ALA A 47 2.25 -4.39 -5.52
N ARG A 48 3.19 -3.48 -5.19
CA ARG A 48 3.46 -2.27 -5.98
C ARG A 48 3.81 -2.57 -7.43
N VAL A 49 4.66 -3.56 -7.69
CA VAL A 49 5.09 -3.92 -9.05
C VAL A 49 3.99 -4.59 -9.86
N LYS A 50 3.10 -5.33 -9.18
CA LYS A 50 2.02 -6.10 -9.84
C LYS A 50 0.68 -5.37 -9.90
N THR A 51 0.55 -4.21 -9.26
CA THR A 51 -0.57 -3.30 -9.49
C THR A 51 -0.42 -2.69 -10.87
N LYS A 52 -1.43 -2.89 -11.72
CA LYS A 52 -1.43 -2.38 -13.10
C LYS A 52 -2.81 -1.87 -13.45
N ILE A 53 -2.89 -0.58 -13.76
CA ILE A 53 -4.10 0.09 -14.20
C ILE A 53 -3.94 0.42 -15.69
N THR A 54 -5.00 0.28 -16.47
CA THR A 54 -5.01 0.64 -17.88
C THR A 54 -6.23 1.48 -18.19
N VAL A 55 -6.01 2.64 -18.81
CA VAL A 55 -7.10 3.45 -19.36
C VAL A 55 -7.61 2.75 -20.62
N VAL A 56 -8.86 2.31 -20.58
CA VAL A 56 -9.52 1.58 -21.66
C VAL A 56 -10.07 2.56 -22.70
N TYR A 57 -10.68 3.64 -22.22
CA TYR A 57 -11.28 4.65 -23.07
C TYR A 57 -11.36 5.98 -22.34
N ALA A 58 -11.25 7.09 -23.06
CA ALA A 58 -11.45 8.43 -22.50
C ALA A 58 -12.21 9.27 -23.52
N THR A 59 -13.19 10.03 -23.06
CA THR A 59 -14.03 10.91 -23.89
C THR A 59 -14.39 12.18 -23.14
N TYR A 60 -14.75 13.21 -23.88
CA TYR A 60 -15.39 14.40 -23.32
C TYR A 60 -16.91 14.24 -23.35
N ASN A 61 -17.59 14.65 -22.29
CA ASN A 61 -19.05 14.67 -22.22
C ASN A 61 -19.54 16.11 -22.41
N ASP A 62 -19.96 16.42 -23.64
CA ASP A 62 -20.43 17.77 -24.03
C ASP A 62 -21.62 18.25 -23.20
N SER A 63 -22.52 17.35 -22.81
CA SER A 63 -23.72 17.68 -22.02
C SER A 63 -23.40 18.00 -20.57
N GLY A 64 -22.33 17.41 -20.03
CA GLY A 64 -21.92 17.56 -18.63
C GLY A 64 -20.79 18.55 -18.40
N GLY A 65 -20.03 18.91 -19.45
CA GLY A 65 -18.87 19.80 -19.32
C GLY A 65 -17.65 19.16 -18.65
N PHE A 66 -17.56 17.83 -18.61
CA PHE A 66 -16.48 17.09 -17.95
C PHE A 66 -15.93 15.96 -18.81
N PHE A 67 -14.70 15.55 -18.52
CA PHE A 67 -14.08 14.38 -19.13
C PHE A 67 -14.47 13.11 -18.39
N VAL A 68 -14.65 12.03 -19.14
CA VAL A 68 -14.99 10.71 -18.63
C VAL A 68 -13.90 9.74 -19.07
N VAL A 69 -13.24 9.11 -18.10
CA VAL A 69 -12.12 8.20 -18.29
C VAL A 69 -12.51 6.83 -17.72
N TYR A 70 -12.60 5.84 -18.59
CA TYR A 70 -12.80 4.45 -18.19
C TYR A 70 -11.45 3.80 -17.96
N ALA A 71 -11.20 3.40 -16.72
CA ALA A 71 -9.97 2.73 -16.33
C ALA A 71 -10.28 1.35 -15.76
N LYS A 72 -9.43 0.37 -16.08
CA LYS A 72 -9.56 -1.01 -15.62
C LYS A 72 -8.33 -1.43 -14.82
N ASN A 73 -8.54 -2.08 -13.68
CA ASN A 73 -7.49 -2.76 -12.96
C ASN A 73 -7.19 -4.10 -13.66
N VAL A 74 -6.04 -4.16 -14.34
CA VAL A 74 -5.55 -5.37 -15.05
C VAL A 74 -4.36 -6.00 -14.30
N GLY A 75 -4.12 -5.57 -13.06
CA GLY A 75 -3.05 -6.06 -12.19
C GLY A 75 -3.41 -7.37 -11.48
N GLN A 76 -2.58 -7.72 -10.49
CA GLN A 76 -2.81 -8.87 -9.61
C GLN A 76 -3.14 -8.46 -8.16
N TYR A 77 -3.31 -7.16 -7.90
CA TYR A 77 -3.60 -6.61 -6.58
C TYR A 77 -4.74 -5.60 -6.68
N GLU A 78 -5.58 -5.57 -5.65
CA GLU A 78 -6.62 -4.56 -5.45
C GLU A 78 -5.96 -3.22 -5.09
N VAL A 79 -6.59 -2.10 -5.47
CA VAL A 79 -6.16 -0.75 -5.08
C VAL A 79 -7.17 -0.18 -4.10
N SER A 80 -6.71 0.20 -2.90
CA SER A 80 -7.57 0.75 -1.87
C SER A 80 -6.80 1.74 -0.98
N PRO A 81 -7.42 2.85 -0.57
CA PRO A 81 -8.70 3.37 -1.07
C PRO A 81 -8.55 4.04 -2.46
N ILE A 82 -9.58 3.97 -3.30
CA ILE A 82 -9.62 4.66 -4.61
C ILE A 82 -9.59 6.18 -4.39
N SER A 83 -10.28 6.67 -3.37
CA SER A 83 -10.33 8.10 -3.00
C SER A 83 -8.96 8.75 -2.72
N LYS A 84 -7.88 7.97 -2.55
CA LYS A 84 -6.50 8.47 -2.34
C LYS A 84 -5.60 8.40 -3.58
N ILE A 85 -6.13 8.04 -4.75
CA ILE A 85 -5.32 8.09 -5.97
C ILE A 85 -5.13 9.53 -6.43
N ASP A 86 -3.97 9.82 -7.00
CA ASP A 86 -3.70 11.11 -7.63
C ASP A 86 -4.12 11.08 -9.11
N VAL A 87 -5.00 11.99 -9.51
CA VAL A 87 -5.45 12.12 -10.91
C VAL A 87 -4.83 13.36 -11.54
N TYR A 88 -3.92 13.13 -12.48
CA TYR A 88 -3.34 14.18 -13.32
C TYR A 88 -4.02 14.16 -14.68
N PHE A 89 -4.58 15.30 -15.10
CA PHE A 89 -5.30 15.40 -16.37
C PHE A 89 -4.97 16.73 -17.07
N GLY A 90 -4.95 16.72 -18.40
CA GLY A 90 -4.68 17.90 -19.21
C GLY A 90 -4.01 17.58 -20.53
N SER A 91 -3.68 18.64 -21.27
CA SER A 91 -2.96 18.51 -22.55
C SER A 91 -1.51 18.04 -22.34
N LEU A 92 -0.91 17.51 -23.39
CA LEU A 92 0.48 17.04 -23.36
C LEU A 92 1.41 18.15 -22.85
N GLY A 93 2.12 17.89 -21.75
CA GLY A 93 3.02 18.84 -21.11
C GLY A 93 2.35 19.90 -20.22
N LYS A 94 1.03 19.85 -20.02
CA LYS A 94 0.27 20.78 -19.16
C LYS A 94 -0.77 20.06 -18.30
N ALA A 95 -0.46 18.84 -17.85
CA ALA A 95 -1.32 18.12 -16.92
C ALA A 95 -1.31 18.82 -15.55
N VAL A 96 -2.49 18.93 -14.95
CA VAL A 96 -2.67 19.51 -13.61
C VAL A 96 -3.23 18.41 -12.69
N LEU A 97 -2.88 18.47 -11.41
CA LEU A 97 -3.44 17.60 -10.39
C LEU A 97 -4.87 18.06 -10.07
N TYR A 98 -5.82 17.13 -10.10
CA TYR A 98 -7.21 17.36 -9.70
C TYR A 98 -7.43 16.86 -8.27
N SER A 99 -8.23 17.60 -7.50
CA SER A 99 -8.60 17.21 -6.14
C SER A 99 -9.76 16.22 -6.17
N TYR A 100 -9.78 15.24 -5.26
CA TYR A 100 -10.94 14.36 -5.14
C TYR A 100 -12.13 15.12 -4.55
N ASP A 101 -13.31 14.96 -5.14
CA ASP A 101 -14.57 15.50 -4.63
C ASP A 101 -14.97 14.78 -3.33
N PHE A 102 -14.88 15.49 -2.20
CA PHE A 102 -15.27 15.00 -0.88
C PHE A 102 -16.64 15.51 -0.40
N ASP A 103 -17.13 16.61 -0.95
CA ASP A 103 -18.37 17.26 -0.50
C ASP A 103 -19.61 16.81 -1.29
N GLY A 104 -19.39 16.07 -2.38
CA GLY A 104 -20.41 15.56 -3.29
C GLY A 104 -20.90 16.61 -4.28
N ILE A 105 -20.27 17.78 -4.32
CA ILE A 105 -20.60 18.91 -5.20
C ILE A 105 -19.50 19.03 -6.26
N PHE A 106 -19.62 18.18 -7.28
CA PHE A 106 -18.64 18.10 -8.35
C PHE A 106 -18.40 19.45 -9.06
N SER A 107 -17.23 20.05 -8.79
CA SER A 107 -16.86 21.40 -9.20
C SER A 107 -15.60 21.41 -10.09
N PRO A 108 -15.35 22.50 -10.87
CA PRO A 108 -14.16 22.59 -11.71
C PRO A 108 -12.85 22.48 -10.92
N GLY A 109 -11.92 21.67 -11.41
CA GLY A 109 -10.66 21.35 -10.70
C GLY A 109 -10.76 20.08 -9.84
N GLU A 110 -11.91 19.41 -9.84
CA GLU A 110 -12.12 18.18 -9.09
C GLU A 110 -12.28 16.94 -9.98
N TRP A 111 -12.08 15.78 -9.38
CA TRP A 111 -12.37 14.49 -9.97
C TRP A 111 -13.21 13.63 -9.01
N THR A 112 -14.03 12.76 -9.58
CA THR A 112 -14.82 11.76 -8.84
C THR A 112 -14.79 10.43 -9.59
N TYR A 113 -15.23 9.35 -8.96
CA TYR A 113 -15.31 8.04 -9.61
C TYR A 113 -16.64 7.34 -9.35
N ILE A 114 -16.98 6.41 -10.25
CA ILE A 114 -18.13 5.52 -10.14
C ILE A 114 -17.64 4.08 -10.31
N GLU A 115 -17.96 3.26 -9.31
CA GLU A 115 -17.76 1.80 -9.33
C GLU A 115 -19.01 1.16 -9.97
N PHE A 116 -18.85 0.50 -11.13
CA PHE A 116 -19.98 -0.17 -11.81
C PHE A 116 -20.15 -1.62 -11.39
N THR A 117 -19.02 -2.30 -11.14
CA THR A 117 -18.97 -3.76 -11.01
C THR A 117 -18.32 -4.23 -9.71
N GLY A 118 -17.76 -3.30 -8.93
CA GLY A 118 -17.14 -3.58 -7.64
C GLY A 118 -18.15 -4.06 -6.61
N LYS A 119 -17.74 -5.06 -5.82
CA LYS A 119 -18.55 -5.60 -4.71
C LYS A 119 -18.31 -4.88 -3.40
N LYS A 120 -17.21 -4.13 -3.30
CA LYS A 120 -16.76 -3.40 -2.12
C LYS A 120 -16.60 -1.94 -2.50
N ALA A 121 -17.13 -1.03 -1.68
CA ALA A 121 -16.98 0.39 -1.90
C ALA A 121 -15.53 0.83 -1.65
N ASP A 122 -15.03 1.76 -2.48
CA ASP A 122 -13.70 2.38 -2.36
C ASP A 122 -12.55 1.36 -2.46
N ILE A 123 -12.77 0.27 -3.20
CA ILE A 123 -11.77 -0.78 -3.44
C ILE A 123 -11.83 -1.16 -4.91
N TRP A 124 -10.76 -0.84 -5.63
CA TRP A 124 -10.65 -1.17 -7.04
C TRP A 124 -10.23 -2.64 -7.21
N GLU A 125 -11.23 -3.50 -7.41
CA GLU A 125 -11.05 -4.94 -7.50
C GLU A 125 -10.29 -5.35 -8.78
N ILE A 126 -9.66 -6.51 -8.74
CA ILE A 126 -8.92 -7.04 -9.89
C ILE A 126 -9.91 -7.36 -11.02
N GLY A 127 -9.68 -6.79 -12.19
CA GLY A 127 -10.55 -6.93 -13.36
C GLY A 127 -11.73 -5.95 -13.38
N GLU A 128 -11.90 -5.12 -12.36
CA GLU A 128 -12.95 -4.11 -12.30
C GLU A 128 -12.62 -2.90 -13.18
N THR A 129 -13.66 -2.36 -13.84
CA THR A 129 -13.60 -1.08 -14.55
C THR A 129 -14.36 -0.02 -13.80
N ILE A 130 -13.72 1.11 -13.53
CA ILE A 130 -14.33 2.29 -12.92
C ILE A 130 -14.41 3.42 -13.94
N GLU A 131 -15.39 4.29 -13.77
CA GLU A 131 -15.48 5.55 -14.49
C GLU A 131 -14.92 6.67 -13.62
N ILE A 132 -13.90 7.36 -14.12
CA ILE A 132 -13.33 8.55 -13.49
C ILE A 132 -13.86 9.76 -14.25
N LYS A 133 -14.51 10.68 -13.54
CA LYS A 133 -14.96 11.95 -14.08
C LYS A 133 -14.01 13.05 -13.65
N VAL A 134 -13.62 13.90 -14.58
CA VAL A 134 -12.71 15.03 -14.34
C VAL A 134 -13.36 16.31 -14.84
N TYR A 135 -13.65 17.24 -13.92
CA TYR A 135 -14.27 18.51 -14.27
C TYR A 135 -13.20 19.52 -14.64
N ASN A 136 -12.98 19.70 -15.94
CA ASN A 136 -12.04 20.69 -16.42
C ASN A 136 -12.52 22.12 -16.11
N SER A 137 -11.57 22.98 -15.74
CA SER A 137 -11.78 24.41 -15.49
C SER A 137 -12.14 25.23 -16.73
#